data_AF-A0A536YPG0-F1
#
_entry.id   AF-A0A536YPG0-F1
#
_cell.length_a   1.000
_cell.length_b   1.000
_cell.length_c   1.000
_cell.angle_alpha   90.00
_cell.angle_beta   90.00
_cell.angle_gamma   90.00
#
_symmetry.space_group_name_H-M   'P 1'
#
loop_
_entity.id
_entity.type
_entity.pdbx_description
1 polymer ?
#
loop_
_entity_poly.entity_id
_entity_poly.type
_entity_poly.pdbx_seq_one_letter_code
_entity_poly.pdbx_strand_id
1 'polypeptide(L)'
;MKFLLSVSRLIDALNERIGRTVYWLVLVMVLVSAGNAMSRYALSIASNAWLELQWYLFAAVFLLCSGYTLRHNEHIRIDVIAGHLSRRAQMWIDIFGTLFFLLPMATFVTWLSWPIFMNAWNSNEISGSAGGLIRWPARLLVPVGFFLLSLQGLSELIKRIAFLKGLIPDPLEKHEVPLELAIARDEAAK
;
A
#
# COMPACT_ATOMS: atom_id res chain seq x y z
N MET A 1 -11.35 25.08 -0.40
CA MET A 1 -10.81 24.05 -1.31
C MET A 1 -9.28 24.07 -1.42
N LYS A 2 -8.62 25.23 -1.55
CA LYS A 2 -7.14 25.30 -1.61
C LYS A 2 -6.44 24.60 -0.43
N PHE A 3 -6.93 24.81 0.79
CA PHE A 3 -6.42 24.13 2.00
C PHE A 3 -6.54 22.60 1.91
N LEU A 4 -7.72 22.07 1.59
CA LEU A 4 -7.96 20.62 1.45
C LEU A 4 -7.07 19.99 0.38
N LEU A 5 -6.88 20.66 -0.75
CA LEU A 5 -5.97 20.20 -1.80
C LEU A 5 -4.50 20.23 -1.35
N SER A 6 -4.12 21.18 -0.49
CA SER A 6 -2.79 21.21 0.12
C SER A 6 -2.57 20.04 1.07
N VAL A 7 -3.58 19.70 1.88
CA VAL A 7 -3.56 18.52 2.76
C VAL A 7 -3.45 17.23 1.94
N SER A 8 -4.25 17.10 0.88
CA SER A 8 -4.18 15.97 -0.06
C SER A 8 -2.78 15.81 -0.66
N ARG A 9 -2.13 16.91 -1.10
CA ARG A 9 -0.74 16.85 -1.61
C ARG A 9 0.27 16.40 -0.55
N LEU A 10 0.09 16.79 0.70
CA LEU A 10 0.97 16.37 1.79
C LEU A 10 0.84 14.86 2.04
N ILE A 11 -0.40 14.35 2.08
CA ILE A 11 -0.68 12.91 2.22
C ILE A 11 -0.08 12.14 1.04
N ASP A 12 -0.30 12.63 -0.19
CA ASP A 12 0.24 12.02 -1.40
C ASP A 12 1.77 11.94 -1.35
N ALA A 13 2.44 13.00 -0.90
CA ALA A 13 3.89 13.05 -0.75
C ALA A 13 4.41 12.13 0.36
N LEU A 14 3.66 11.97 1.46
CA LEU A 14 3.98 11.02 2.52
C LEU A 14 3.95 9.58 2.00
N ASN A 15 2.83 9.16 1.39
CA ASN A 15 2.68 7.81 0.83
C ASN A 15 3.70 7.55 -0.29
N GLU A 16 4.07 8.58 -1.06
CA GLU A 16 5.13 8.47 -2.06
C GLU A 16 6.49 8.11 -1.46
N ARG A 17 6.88 8.84 -0.41
CA ARG A 17 8.18 8.64 0.24
C ARG A 17 8.24 7.28 0.90
N ILE A 18 7.14 6.87 1.53
CA ILE A 18 7.00 5.54 2.15
C ILE A 18 7.12 4.47 1.06
N GLY A 19 6.32 4.53 0.00
CA GLY A 19 6.34 3.54 -1.09
C GLY A 19 7.73 3.39 -1.73
N ARG A 20 8.41 4.51 -2.04
CA ARG A 20 9.77 4.48 -2.60
C ARG A 20 10.82 3.89 -1.66
N THR A 21 10.66 4.10 -0.35
CA THR A 21 11.57 3.53 0.64
C THR A 21 11.30 2.05 0.85
N VAL A 22 10.01 1.69 0.95
CA VAL A 22 9.55 0.32 1.20
C VAL A 22 9.80 -0.61 0.01
N TYR A 23 9.86 -0.09 -1.22
CA TYR A 23 10.24 -0.88 -2.40
C TYR A 23 11.59 -1.62 -2.22
N TRP A 24 12.55 -1.03 -1.51
CA TRP A 24 13.82 -1.69 -1.20
C TRP A 24 13.67 -2.92 -0.30
N LEU A 25 12.60 -3.02 0.51
CA LEU A 25 12.31 -4.21 1.30
C LEU A 25 12.01 -5.43 0.41
N VAL A 26 11.56 -5.24 -0.83
CA VAL A 26 11.40 -6.33 -1.79
C VAL A 26 12.76 -6.96 -2.10
N LEU A 27 13.79 -6.15 -2.35
CA LEU A 27 15.15 -6.65 -2.56
C LEU A 27 15.65 -7.40 -1.32
N VAL A 28 15.46 -6.83 -0.13
CA VAL A 28 15.82 -7.49 1.14
C VAL A 28 15.09 -8.83 1.30
N MET A 29 13.80 -8.88 1.02
CA MET A 29 12.98 -10.10 1.10
C MET A 29 13.48 -11.18 0.14
N VAL A 30 13.87 -10.81 -1.08
CA VAL A 30 14.47 -11.74 -2.06
C VAL A 30 15.80 -12.28 -1.55
N LEU A 31 16.68 -11.43 -1.01
CA LEU A 31 17.96 -11.86 -0.45
C LEU A 31 17.80 -12.78 0.76
N VAL A 32 16.87 -12.46 1.67
CA VAL A 32 16.52 -13.32 2.82
C VAL A 32 15.95 -14.66 2.34
N SER A 33 15.16 -14.66 1.26
CA SER A 33 14.59 -15.88 0.68
C SER A 33 15.65 -16.77 0.04
N ALA A 34 16.52 -16.19 -0.78
CA ALA A 34 17.65 -16.89 -1.38
C ALA A 34 18.63 -17.41 -0.33
N GLY A 35 18.95 -16.59 0.68
CA GLY A 35 19.84 -16.97 1.79
C GLY A 35 19.28 -18.12 2.62
N ASN A 36 17.98 -18.08 2.94
CA ASN A 36 17.32 -19.18 3.65
C ASN A 36 17.32 -20.48 2.83
N ALA A 37 17.04 -20.39 1.52
CA ALA A 37 17.11 -21.54 0.63
C ALA A 37 18.54 -22.11 0.56
N MET A 38 19.55 -21.25 0.40
CA MET A 38 20.96 -21.67 0.38
C MET A 38 21.37 -22.35 1.69
N SER A 39 21.03 -21.78 2.85
CA SER A 39 21.29 -22.38 4.16
C SER A 39 20.69 -23.78 4.27
N ARG A 40 19.45 -23.94 3.77
CA ARG A 40 18.72 -25.21 3.89
C ARG A 40 19.28 -26.29 2.97
N TYR A 41 19.60 -25.94 1.72
CA TYR A 41 20.03 -26.92 0.72
C TYR A 41 21.55 -27.14 0.69
N ALA A 42 22.36 -26.11 0.93
CA ALA A 42 23.82 -26.22 0.92
C ALA A 42 24.39 -26.59 2.29
N LEU A 43 23.79 -26.10 3.38
CA LEU A 43 24.33 -26.28 4.75
C LEU A 43 23.48 -27.21 5.61
N SER A 44 22.31 -27.66 5.14
CA SER A 44 21.35 -28.45 5.93
C SER A 44 20.91 -27.79 7.25
N ILE A 45 21.03 -26.46 7.33
CA ILE A 45 20.60 -25.65 8.48
C ILE A 45 19.29 -24.97 8.12
N ALA A 46 18.22 -25.29 8.84
CA ALA A 46 16.91 -24.66 8.70
C ALA A 46 16.57 -23.84 9.96
N SER A 47 16.16 -22.59 9.78
CA SER A 47 15.72 -21.72 10.87
C SER A 47 14.34 -21.12 10.58
N ASN A 48 13.40 -21.31 11.51
CA ASN A 48 12.05 -20.76 11.37
C ASN A 48 12.05 -19.23 11.46
N ALA A 49 13.04 -18.63 12.12
CA ALA A 49 13.19 -17.18 12.21
C ALA A 49 13.32 -16.53 10.82
N TRP A 50 14.05 -17.17 9.91
CA TRP A 50 14.24 -16.66 8.54
C TRP A 50 12.96 -16.75 7.72
N LEU A 51 12.15 -17.78 7.96
CA LEU A 51 10.81 -17.92 7.37
C LEU A 51 9.85 -16.86 7.90
N GLU A 52 9.83 -16.64 9.22
CA GLU A 52 8.98 -15.61 9.83
C GLU A 52 9.39 -14.20 9.39
N LEU A 53 10.69 -13.94 9.25
CA LEU A 53 11.19 -12.67 8.74
C LEU A 53 10.67 -12.38 7.32
N GLN A 54 10.60 -13.39 6.46
CA GLN A 54 10.04 -13.22 5.11
C GLN A 54 8.58 -12.80 5.17
N TRP A 55 7.77 -13.42 6.05
CA TRP A 55 6.37 -13.02 6.24
C TRP A 55 6.24 -11.59 6.78
N TYR A 56 7.15 -11.16 7.66
CA TYR A 56 7.14 -9.82 8.22
C TYR A 56 7.48 -8.78 7.16
N LEU A 57 8.50 -9.05 6.33
CA LEU A 57 8.88 -8.21 5.21
C LEU A 57 7.75 -8.13 4.17
N PHE A 58 7.13 -9.25 3.85
CA PHE A 58 5.98 -9.30 2.95
C PHE A 58 4.81 -8.45 3.47
N ALA A 59 4.45 -8.63 4.74
CA ALA A 59 3.42 -7.82 5.40
C ALA A 59 3.79 -6.32 5.38
N ALA A 60 5.06 -5.98 5.61
CA ALA A 60 5.52 -4.60 5.60
C ALA A 60 5.36 -3.97 4.22
N VAL A 61 5.79 -4.66 3.17
CA VAL A 61 5.62 -4.20 1.79
C VAL A 61 4.15 -3.99 1.48
N PHE A 62 3.31 -4.99 1.73
CA PHE A 62 1.89 -4.92 1.37
C PHE A 62 1.13 -3.82 2.14
N LEU A 63 1.31 -3.77 3.46
CA LEU A 63 0.56 -2.85 4.32
C LEU A 63 1.03 -1.40 4.15
N LEU A 64 2.34 -1.16 4.10
CA LEU A 64 2.87 0.20 3.99
C LEU A 64 2.73 0.77 2.57
N CYS A 65 2.75 -0.07 1.54
CA CYS A 65 2.51 0.37 0.16
C CYS A 65 1.02 0.44 -0.21
N SER A 66 0.09 -0.04 0.63
CA SER A 66 -1.35 -0.01 0.32
C SER A 66 -1.87 1.39 -0.06
N GLY A 67 -1.48 2.43 0.69
CA GLY A 67 -1.77 3.82 0.37
C GLY A 67 -1.06 4.31 -0.89
N TYR A 68 0.20 3.91 -1.11
CA TYR A 68 0.92 4.21 -2.35
C TYR A 68 0.20 3.64 -3.58
N THR A 69 -0.21 2.38 -3.54
CA THR A 69 -0.93 1.68 -4.60
C THR A 69 -2.30 2.31 -4.85
N LEU A 70 -3.03 2.70 -3.79
CA LEU A 70 -4.30 3.43 -3.93
C LEU A 70 -4.12 4.77 -4.63
N ARG A 71 -3.05 5.52 -4.30
CA ARG A 71 -2.74 6.80 -4.94
C ARG A 71 -2.54 6.67 -6.45
N HIS A 72 -1.88 5.59 -6.88
CA HIS A 72 -1.60 5.32 -8.29
C HIS A 72 -2.80 4.71 -9.03
N ASN A 73 -3.95 4.55 -8.37
CA ASN A 73 -5.12 3.83 -8.88
C ASN A 73 -4.76 2.40 -9.35
N GLU A 74 -3.80 1.78 -8.67
CA GLU A 74 -3.35 0.40 -8.93
C GLU A 74 -3.95 -0.60 -7.93
N HIS A 75 -4.79 -0.11 -7.01
CA HIS A 75 -5.56 -0.99 -6.16
C HIS A 75 -6.51 -1.81 -7.05
N ILE A 76 -6.62 -3.11 -6.81
CA ILE A 76 -7.43 -4.00 -7.65
C ILE A 76 -8.88 -3.48 -7.67
N ARG A 77 -9.35 -3.08 -8.85
CA ARG A 77 -10.72 -2.62 -9.10
C ARG A 77 -11.36 -3.54 -10.14
N ILE A 78 -12.57 -4.01 -9.85
CA ILE A 78 -13.36 -4.82 -10.78
C ILE A 78 -14.17 -3.85 -11.65
N ASP A 79 -13.52 -3.31 -12.69
CA ASP A 79 -14.07 -2.19 -13.48
C ASP A 79 -14.78 -2.62 -14.78
N VAL A 80 -15.35 -3.83 -14.85
CA VAL A 80 -16.03 -4.31 -16.07
C VAL A 80 -17.18 -3.39 -16.49
N ILE A 81 -17.96 -2.92 -15.51
CA ILE A 81 -19.11 -2.04 -15.74
C ILE A 81 -18.70 -0.57 -15.66
N ALA A 82 -17.81 -0.22 -14.72
CA ALA A 82 -17.39 1.16 -14.50
C ALA A 82 -16.64 1.76 -15.71
N GLY A 83 -15.89 0.95 -16.46
CA GLY A 83 -15.18 1.39 -17.66
C GLY A 83 -16.09 1.92 -18.77
N HIS A 84 -17.36 1.52 -18.81
CA HIS A 84 -18.35 1.97 -19.80
C HIS A 84 -19.14 3.21 -19.36
N LEU A 85 -18.98 3.65 -18.11
CA LEU A 85 -19.70 4.79 -17.56
C LEU A 85 -18.97 6.11 -17.84
N SER A 86 -19.73 7.21 -17.89
CA SER A 86 -19.16 8.56 -17.96
C SER A 86 -18.21 8.83 -16.80
N ARG A 87 -17.22 9.70 -17.02
CA ARG A 87 -16.21 10.00 -15.99
C ARG A 87 -16.80 10.51 -14.69
N ARG A 88 -17.85 11.32 -14.75
CA ARG A 88 -18.56 11.81 -13.57
C ARG A 88 -19.24 10.69 -12.78
N ALA A 89 -19.80 9.69 -13.45
CA ALA A 89 -20.40 8.54 -12.79
C ALA A 89 -19.34 7.67 -12.09
N GLN A 90 -18.18 7.44 -12.72
CA GLN A 90 -17.05 6.75 -12.09
C GLN A 90 -16.59 7.47 -10.81
N MET A 91 -16.50 8.80 -10.83
CA MET A 91 -16.11 9.59 -9.66
C MET A 91 -17.12 9.47 -8.51
N TRP A 92 -18.42 9.43 -8.80
CA TRP A 92 -19.44 9.21 -7.80
C TRP A 92 -19.36 7.81 -7.18
N ILE A 93 -19.10 6.78 -8.00
CA ILE A 93 -18.86 5.41 -7.52
C ILE A 93 -17.65 5.39 -6.60
N ASP A 94 -16.55 6.03 -6.97
CA ASP A 94 -15.33 6.08 -6.15
C ASP A 94 -15.56 6.83 -4.84
N ILE A 95 -16.29 7.96 -4.86
CA ILE A 95 -16.65 8.71 -3.66
C ILE A 95 -17.47 7.83 -2.72
N PHE A 96 -18.50 7.16 -3.25
CA PHE A 96 -19.35 6.27 -2.47
C PHE A 96 -18.57 5.08 -1.90
N GLY A 97 -17.77 4.41 -2.74
CA GLY A 97 -16.88 3.32 -2.37
C GLY A 97 -15.91 3.72 -1.26
N THR A 98 -15.31 4.90 -1.40
CA THR A 98 -14.34 5.41 -0.43
C THR A 98 -15.00 5.78 0.90
N LEU A 99 -16.15 6.45 0.85
CA LEU A 99 -16.82 6.97 2.04
C LEU A 99 -17.51 5.87 2.87
N PHE A 100 -18.14 4.90 2.22
CA PHE A 100 -18.97 3.90 2.92
C PHE A 100 -18.28 2.56 3.12
N PHE A 101 -17.22 2.25 2.36
CA PHE A 101 -16.52 0.97 2.49
C PHE A 101 -15.07 1.16 2.93
N LEU A 102 -14.26 1.88 2.15
CA LEU A 102 -12.82 1.98 2.40
C LEU A 102 -12.52 2.71 3.72
N LEU A 103 -13.02 3.93 3.91
CA LEU A 103 -12.72 4.73 5.09
C LEU A 103 -13.24 4.10 6.39
N PRO A 104 -14.50 3.61 6.47
CA PRO A 104 -14.96 2.92 7.66
C PRO A 104 -14.12 1.69 7.96
N MET A 105 -13.89 0.82 6.97
CA MET A 105 -13.09 -0.40 7.16
C MET A 105 -11.66 -0.09 7.61
N ALA A 106 -10.96 0.82 6.92
CA ALA A 106 -9.57 1.14 7.24
C ALA A 106 -9.44 1.79 8.63
N THR A 107 -10.37 2.68 8.99
CA THR A 107 -10.37 3.33 10.31
C THR A 107 -10.68 2.32 11.43
N PHE A 108 -11.68 1.44 11.22
CA PHE A 108 -12.02 0.39 12.19
C PHE A 108 -10.86 -0.59 12.40
N VAL A 109 -10.22 -1.05 11.32
CA VAL A 109 -9.06 -1.95 11.42
C VAL A 109 -7.90 -1.27 12.14
N THR A 110 -7.63 0.01 11.84
CA THR A 110 -6.61 0.79 12.55
C THR A 110 -6.90 0.85 14.06
N TRP A 111 -8.16 1.11 14.43
CA TRP A 111 -8.57 1.21 15.83
C TRP A 111 -8.51 -0.14 16.57
N LEU A 112 -9.03 -1.21 15.98
CA LEU A 112 -9.08 -2.54 16.58
C LEU A 112 -7.71 -3.23 16.64
N SER A 113 -6.81 -2.93 15.70
CA SER A 113 -5.47 -3.52 15.68
C SER A 113 -4.50 -2.85 16.66
N TRP A 114 -4.76 -1.61 17.08
CA TRP A 114 -3.94 -0.90 18.07
C TRP A 114 -3.79 -1.62 19.42
N PRO A 115 -4.88 -2.07 20.10
CA PRO A 115 -4.75 -2.81 21.36
C PRO A 115 -4.04 -4.16 21.16
N ILE A 116 -4.21 -4.80 20.01
CA ILE A 116 -3.53 -6.08 19.68
C ILE A 116 -2.01 -5.86 19.58
N PHE A 117 -1.58 -4.77 18.96
CA PHE A 117 -0.19 -4.34 18.94
C PHE A 117 0.32 -4.04 20.35
N MET A 118 -0.40 -3.22 21.13
CA MET A 118 0.01 -2.84 22.49
C MET A 118 0.17 -4.05 23.40
N ASN A 119 -0.74 -5.04 23.31
CA ASN A 119 -0.62 -6.28 24.05
C ASN A 119 0.66 -7.05 23.67
N ALA A 120 0.99 -7.14 22.38
CA ALA A 120 2.20 -7.81 21.93
C ALA A 120 3.49 -7.08 22.34
N TRP A 121 3.45 -5.75 22.36
CA TRP A 121 4.55 -4.90 22.81
C TRP A 121 4.81 -5.10 24.31
N ASN A 122 3.75 -5.00 25.13
CA ASN A 122 3.86 -5.11 26.58
C ASN A 122 4.22 -6.53 27.06
N SER A 123 3.73 -7.55 26.37
CA SER A 123 4.02 -8.95 26.70
C SER A 123 5.32 -9.48 26.12
N ASN A 124 6.04 -8.70 25.29
CA ASN A 124 7.18 -9.17 24.50
C ASN A 124 6.88 -10.51 23.81
N GLU A 125 5.75 -10.57 23.12
CA GLU A 125 5.25 -11.84 22.58
C GLU A 125 6.23 -12.42 21.55
N ILE A 126 6.71 -13.64 21.78
CA ILE A 126 7.60 -14.38 20.89
C ILE A 126 6.79 -15.43 20.14
N SER A 127 7.18 -15.71 18.89
CA SER A 127 6.54 -16.77 18.14
C SER A 127 6.74 -18.15 18.75
N GLY A 128 5.68 -18.96 18.79
CA GLY A 128 5.72 -20.34 19.29
C GLY A 128 6.48 -21.33 18.42
N SER A 129 7.07 -20.87 17.31
CA SER A 129 7.98 -21.67 16.49
C SER A 129 9.35 -21.79 17.17
N ALA A 130 10.08 -22.88 16.89
CA ALA A 130 11.42 -23.05 17.41
C ALA A 130 12.35 -21.95 16.85
N GLY A 131 12.88 -21.10 17.75
CA GLY A 131 13.68 -19.92 17.38
C GLY A 131 12.86 -18.75 16.82
N GLY A 132 11.57 -18.66 17.16
CA GLY A 132 10.64 -17.66 16.64
C GLY A 132 11.01 -16.20 16.93
N LEU A 133 10.51 -15.29 16.09
CA LEU A 133 10.76 -13.85 16.22
C LEU A 133 9.78 -13.19 17.19
N ILE A 134 10.17 -12.01 17.68
CA ILE A 134 9.27 -11.14 18.43
C ILE A 134 8.16 -10.62 17.52
N ARG A 135 6.91 -10.69 17.97
CA ARG A 135 5.71 -10.48 17.12
C ARG A 135 5.25 -9.04 16.99
N TRP A 136 5.65 -8.17 17.91
CA TRP A 136 5.17 -6.79 17.91
C TRP A 136 5.48 -6.02 16.61
N PRO A 137 6.62 -6.20 15.90
CA PRO A 137 6.88 -5.46 14.66
C PRO A 137 5.85 -5.80 13.59
N ALA A 138 5.54 -7.09 13.40
CA ALA A 138 4.50 -7.51 12.46
C ALA A 138 3.12 -6.97 12.84
N ARG A 139 2.80 -6.96 14.13
CA ARG A 139 1.51 -6.44 14.61
C ARG A 139 1.39 -4.93 14.49
N LEU A 140 2.49 -4.18 14.57
CA LEU A 140 2.52 -2.74 14.37
C LEU A 140 2.25 -2.35 12.91
N LEU A 141 2.65 -3.18 11.96
CA LEU A 141 2.44 -2.91 10.53
C LEU A 141 0.96 -2.78 10.17
N VAL A 142 0.08 -3.49 10.87
CA VAL A 142 -1.38 -3.46 10.61
C VAL A 142 -1.98 -2.08 10.90
N PRO A 143 -1.94 -1.53 12.14
CA PRO A 143 -2.49 -0.21 12.41
C PRO A 143 -1.79 0.88 11.59
N VAL A 144 -0.46 0.78 11.39
CA VAL A 144 0.28 1.78 10.59
C VAL A 144 -0.14 1.75 9.12
N GLY A 145 -0.21 0.57 8.51
CA GLY A 145 -0.60 0.43 7.10
C GLY A 145 -2.03 0.88 6.83
N PHE A 146 -2.97 0.46 7.67
CA PHE A 146 -4.37 0.89 7.54
C PHE A 146 -4.57 2.37 7.87
N PHE A 147 -3.77 2.94 8.78
CA PHE A 147 -3.75 4.38 9.02
C PHE A 147 -3.31 5.14 7.76
N LEU A 148 -2.20 4.74 7.14
CA LEU A 148 -1.71 5.33 5.88
C LEU A 148 -2.73 5.18 4.74
N LEU A 149 -3.40 4.02 4.65
CA LEU A 149 -4.47 3.78 3.70
C LEU A 149 -5.67 4.69 3.94
N SER A 150 -6.07 4.91 5.19
CA SER A 150 -7.18 5.81 5.54
C SER A 150 -6.87 7.26 5.18
N LEU A 151 -5.62 7.72 5.42
CA LEU A 151 -5.16 9.03 4.98
C LEU A 151 -5.21 9.14 3.46
N GLN A 152 -4.72 8.13 2.73
CA GLN A 152 -4.79 8.15 1.27
C GLN A 152 -6.24 8.16 0.77
N GLY A 153 -7.13 7.38 1.37
CA GLY A 153 -8.55 7.39 1.06
C GLY A 153 -9.17 8.78 1.19
N LEU A 154 -8.80 9.53 2.23
CA LEU A 154 -9.22 10.92 2.40
C LEU A 154 -8.64 11.83 1.31
N SER A 155 -7.36 11.66 0.93
CA SER A 155 -6.74 12.38 -0.18
C SER A 155 -7.48 12.13 -1.50
N GLU A 156 -7.76 10.87 -1.82
CA GLU A 156 -8.50 10.50 -3.03
C GLU A 156 -9.92 11.07 -3.04
N LEU A 157 -10.62 11.02 -1.89
CA LEU A 157 -11.95 11.60 -1.73
C LEU A 157 -11.96 13.11 -2.01
N ILE A 158 -10.99 13.84 -1.44
CA ILE A 158 -10.83 15.29 -1.70
C ILE A 158 -10.62 15.56 -3.18
N LYS A 159 -9.75 14.79 -3.86
CA LYS A 159 -9.46 14.94 -5.29
C LYS A 159 -10.72 14.68 -6.14
N ARG A 160 -11.48 13.63 -5.88
CA ARG A 160 -12.72 13.32 -6.62
C ARG A 160 -13.80 14.39 -6.44
N ILE A 161 -13.96 14.92 -5.22
CA ILE A 161 -14.87 16.05 -4.97
C ILE A 161 -14.39 17.32 -5.68
N ALA A 162 -13.08 17.58 -5.71
CA ALA A 162 -12.52 18.74 -6.40
C ALA A 162 -12.69 18.66 -7.92
N PHE A 163 -12.55 17.47 -8.50
CA PHE A 163 -12.81 17.22 -9.92
C PHE A 163 -14.29 17.47 -10.28
N LEU A 164 -15.23 16.96 -9.47
CA LEU A 164 -16.67 17.22 -9.68
C LEU A 164 -17.03 18.71 -9.60
N LYS A 165 -16.24 19.50 -8.87
CA LYS A 165 -16.36 20.97 -8.80
C LYS A 165 -15.61 21.71 -9.93
N GLY A 166 -14.94 21.00 -10.84
CA GLY A 166 -14.17 21.58 -11.94
C GLY A 166 -12.89 22.29 -11.51
N LEU A 167 -12.33 21.96 -10.34
CA LEU A 167 -11.17 22.67 -9.76
C LEU A 167 -9.82 22.05 -10.11
N ILE A 168 -9.81 20.77 -10.54
CA ILE A 168 -8.60 20.02 -10.91
C ILE A 168 -8.88 19.19 -12.16
N PRO A 169 -7.84 18.82 -12.95
CA PRO A 169 -7.96 17.84 -14.02
C PRO A 169 -8.31 16.46 -13.46
N ASP A 170 -8.60 15.54 -14.37
CA ASP A 170 -9.09 14.21 -14.05
C ASP A 170 -8.06 13.38 -13.25
N PRO A 171 -8.38 12.96 -12.01
CA PRO A 171 -7.44 12.26 -11.15
C PRO A 171 -7.24 10.77 -11.51
N LEU A 172 -8.08 10.16 -12.37
CA LEU A 172 -7.85 8.78 -12.82
C LEU A 172 -7.32 8.72 -14.26
N GLU A 173 -6.99 9.85 -14.87
CA GLU A 173 -6.38 9.87 -16.20
C GLU A 173 -4.94 9.37 -16.04
N LYS A 174 -4.69 8.12 -16.44
CA LYS A 174 -3.32 7.63 -16.52
C LYS A 174 -2.65 8.42 -17.63
N HIS A 175 -1.55 9.12 -17.31
CA HIS A 175 -0.60 9.52 -18.34
C HIS A 175 0.10 8.26 -18.84
N GLU A 176 -0.63 7.46 -19.61
CA GLU A 176 -0.03 6.43 -20.45
C GLU A 176 0.88 7.19 -21.40
N VAL A 177 2.19 6.96 -21.29
CA VAL A 177 3.09 7.31 -22.37
C VAL A 177 2.52 6.61 -23.60
N PRO A 178 2.13 7.34 -24.67
CA PRO A 178 1.59 6.72 -25.87
C PRO A 178 2.52 5.57 -26.26
N LEU A 179 1.95 4.39 -26.53
CA LEU A 179 2.74 3.21 -26.85
C LEU A 179 3.77 3.51 -27.96
N GLU A 180 3.42 4.40 -28.88
CA GLU A 180 4.29 4.95 -29.92
C GLU A 180 5.53 5.67 -29.39
N LEU A 181 5.43 6.46 -28.32
CA LEU A 181 6.56 7.12 -27.65
C LEU A 181 7.41 6.14 -26.83
N ALA A 182 6.80 5.08 -26.29
CA ALA A 182 7.53 4.01 -25.61
C ALA A 182 8.34 3.17 -26.62
N ILE A 183 7.73 2.83 -27.76
CA ILE A 183 8.39 2.12 -28.88
C ILE A 183 9.48 2.98 -29.50
N ALA A 184 9.22 4.26 -29.78
CA ALA A 184 10.19 5.18 -30.37
C ALA A 184 11.42 5.41 -29.46
N ARG A 185 11.24 5.40 -28.14
CA ARG A 185 12.36 5.44 -27.17
C ARG A 185 13.21 4.18 -27.17
N ASP A 186 12.57 3.02 -27.32
CA ASP A 186 13.25 1.73 -27.35
C ASP A 186 13.98 1.50 -28.69
N GLU A 187 13.46 2.04 -29.78
CA GLU A 187 14.14 2.10 -31.08
C GLU A 187 15.30 3.10 -31.10
N ALA A 188 15.16 4.28 -30.49
CA ALA A 188 16.23 5.27 -30.41
C ALA A 188 17.39 4.88 -29.45
N ALA A 189 17.19 3.85 -28.63
CA ALA A 189 18.18 3.33 -27.68
C ALA A 189 18.97 2.11 -28.21
N LYS A 190 18.64 1.60 -29.40
CA LYS A 190 19.38 0.56 -30.13
C LYS A 190 20.31 1.18 -31.15
#